data_AF-A0A444HRD7-F1
#
_entry.id   AF-A0A444HRD7-F1
#
_cell.length_a   1.000
_cell.length_b   1.000
_cell.length_c   1.000
_cell.angle_alpha   90.00
_cell.angle_beta   90.00
_cell.angle_gamma   90.00
#
_symmetry.space_group_name_H-M   'P 1'
#
loop_
_entity.id
_entity.type
_entity.pdbx_description
1 polymer ?
#
loop_
_entity_poly.entity_id
_entity_poly.type
_entity_poly.pdbx_seq_one_letter_code
_entity_poly.pdbx_strand_id
1 'polypeptide(L)' 'MRTLRSALTLCIAIALGTPSATYVALPGYAFKTNPNCQRHQPKTKFDRRCDWPRVGFKDFTPPLVTVLGI' A
#
# COMPACT_ATOMS: atom_id res chain seq x y z
N MET A 1 40.82 8.63 -1.24
CA MET A 1 39.67 9.53 -1.44
C MET A 1 38.61 9.04 -2.45
N ARG A 2 38.94 8.21 -3.46
CA ARG A 2 37.95 7.71 -4.45
C ARG A 2 36.94 6.70 -3.89
N THR A 3 37.36 5.80 -3.02
CA THR A 3 36.51 4.75 -2.43
C THR A 3 35.42 5.29 -1.51
N LEU A 4 35.73 6.31 -0.71
CA LEU A 4 34.75 7.00 0.14
C LEU A 4 33.64 7.67 -0.69
N ARG A 5 33.99 8.26 -1.84
CA ARG A 5 33.03 8.91 -2.73
C ARG A 5 32.06 7.92 -3.36
N SER A 6 32.56 6.77 -3.82
CA SER A 6 31.71 5.69 -4.37
C SER A 6 30.75 5.11 -3.34
N ALA A 7 31.22 4.88 -2.11
CA ALA A 7 30.36 4.39 -1.03
C ALA A 7 29.24 5.38 -0.69
N LEU A 8 29.57 6.68 -0.64
CA LEU A 8 28.58 7.72 -0.36
C LEU A 8 27.50 7.80 -1.45
N THR A 9 27.88 7.73 -2.72
CA THR A 9 26.92 7.71 -3.84
C THR A 9 26.01 6.50 -3.82
N LEU A 10 26.51 5.33 -3.42
CA LEU A 10 25.69 4.11 -3.32
C LEU A 10 24.65 4.23 -2.19
N CYS A 11 25.03 4.77 -1.04
CA CYS A 11 24.11 4.98 0.09
C CYS A 11 22.97 5.96 -0.26
N ILE A 12 23.26 7.03 -1.00
CA ILE A 12 22.25 8.01 -1.44
C ILE A 12 21.25 7.37 -2.42
N ALA A 13 21.74 6.52 -3.34
CA ALA A 13 20.88 5.80 -4.28
C ALA A 13 19.92 4.82 -3.58
N ILE A 14 20.37 4.15 -2.52
CA ILE A 14 19.53 3.22 -1.74
C ILE A 14 18.48 3.98 -0.93
N ALA A 15 18.82 5.14 -0.36
CA ALA A 15 17.89 5.95 0.42
C ALA A 15 16.77 6.55 -0.45
N LEU A 16 17.07 7.01 -1.66
CA LEU A 16 16.10 7.59 -2.60
C LEU A 16 15.29 6.52 -3.36
N GLY A 17 15.84 5.30 -3.47
CA GLY A 17 15.23 4.21 -4.23
C GLY A 17 14.26 3.33 -3.44
N THR A 18 14.06 3.57 -2.14
CA THR A 18 13.08 2.79 -1.38
C THR A 18 11.67 3.25 -1.73
N PRO A 19 10.83 2.41 -2.37
CA PRO A 19 9.44 2.76 -2.60
C PRO A 19 8.74 2.86 -1.23
N SER A 20 8.54 4.08 -0.75
CA SER A 20 7.68 4.34 0.38
C SER A 20 6.24 4.07 -0.07
N ALA A 21 5.80 2.82 0.02
CA ALA A 21 4.41 2.45 -0.19
C ALA A 21 3.59 3.06 0.95
N THR A 22 3.17 4.31 0.79
CA THR A 22 2.27 4.98 1.72
C THR A 22 0.90 4.36 1.51
N TYR A 23 0.57 3.34 2.30
CA TYR A 23 -0.72 2.67 2.20
C TYR A 23 -1.84 3.63 2.57
N VAL A 24 -2.83 3.79 1.70
CA VAL A 24 -3.99 4.68 1.88
C VAL A 24 -5.25 3.89 2.23
N ALA A 25 -6.15 4.48 3.02
CA ALA A 25 -7.46 3.90 3.28
C ALA A 25 -8.44 4.27 2.14
N LEU A 26 -9.24 3.30 1.69
CA LEU A 26 -10.31 3.53 0.72
C LEU A 26 -11.68 3.41 1.40
N PRO A 27 -12.68 4.21 0.98
CA PRO A 27 -14.05 4.04 1.47
C PRO A 27 -14.57 2.61 1.22
N GLY A 28 -15.13 1.97 2.24
CA GLY A 28 -15.67 0.61 2.14
C GLY A 28 -14.63 -0.50 2.03
N TYR A 29 -13.33 -0.19 2.17
CA TYR A 29 -12.26 -1.19 2.16
C TYR A 29 -11.79 -1.53 3.57
N ALA A 30 -11.75 -2.82 3.88
CA ALA A 30 -11.20 -3.33 5.13
C ALA A 30 -9.66 -3.23 5.22
N PHE A 31 -8.99 -2.81 4.16
CA PHE A 31 -7.54 -2.86 4.01
C PHE A 31 -6.99 -1.50 3.54
N LYS A 32 -5.76 -1.19 3.91
CA LYS A 32 -5.03 -0.06 3.31
C LYS A 32 -4.34 -0.55 2.04
N THR A 33 -4.35 0.25 0.99
CA THR A 33 -3.78 -0.11 -0.32
C THR A 33 -2.59 0.77 -0.68
N ASN A 34 -1.57 0.21 -1.31
CA ASN A 34 -0.54 0.98 -1.99
C ASN A 34 -1.17 1.58 -3.28
N PRO A 35 -1.23 2.92 -3.44
CA PRO A 35 -1.87 3.55 -4.59
C PRO A 35 -1.16 3.28 -5.92
N ASN A 36 0.14 2.95 -5.88
CA ASN A 36 0.96 2.71 -7.06
C ASN A 36 1.13 1.21 -7.37
N CYS A 37 0.45 0.33 -6.63
CA CYS A 37 0.58 -1.11 -6.83
C CYS A 37 -0.37 -1.61 -7.94
N GLN A 38 0.18 -2.39 -8.87
CA GLN A 38 -0.62 -3.07 -9.88
C GLN A 38 -1.36 -4.25 -9.25
N ARG A 39 -2.68 -4.08 -9.08
CA ARG A 39 -3.56 -5.11 -8.51
C ARG A 39 -3.72 -6.29 -9.46
N HIS A 40 -3.69 -7.49 -8.90
CA HIS A 40 -3.97 -8.76 -9.55
C HIS A 40 -5.34 -9.31 -9.11
N GLN A 41 -5.83 -8.86 -7.96
CA GLN A 41 -7.17 -9.19 -7.48
C GLN A 41 -8.17 -8.06 -7.79
N PRO A 42 -9.46 -8.41 -7.99
CA PRO A 42 -10.53 -7.42 -8.08
C PRO A 42 -10.52 -6.47 -6.89
N LYS A 43 -11.07 -5.28 -7.08
CA LYS A 43 -11.22 -4.26 -6.03
C LYS A 43 -11.95 -4.78 -4.79
N THR A 44 -12.91 -5.69 -4.97
CA THR A 44 -13.68 -6.32 -3.88
C THR A 44 -12.93 -7.41 -3.11
N LYS A 45 -11.71 -7.77 -3.52
CA LYS A 45 -10.90 -8.83 -2.91
C LYS A 45 -9.58 -8.29 -2.40
N PHE A 46 -9.11 -8.86 -1.29
CA PHE A 46 -7.79 -8.61 -0.75
C PHE A 46 -6.69 -9.03 -1.74
N ASP A 47 -5.78 -8.12 -2.05
CA ASP A 47 -4.57 -8.39 -2.83
C ASP A 47 -3.34 -8.36 -1.92
N ARG A 48 -2.72 -9.53 -1.70
CA ARG A 48 -1.51 -9.64 -0.85
C ARG A 48 -0.32 -8.77 -1.30
N ARG A 49 -0.31 -8.30 -2.55
CA ARG A 49 0.77 -7.46 -3.11
C ARG A 49 0.53 -5.97 -2.86
N CYS A 50 -0.74 -5.57 -2.77
CA CYS A 50 -1.13 -4.17 -2.75
C CYS A 50 -1.80 -3.76 -1.44
N ASP A 51 -2.43 -4.71 -0.75
CA ASP A 51 -3.25 -4.48 0.43
C ASP A 51 -2.54 -4.95 1.70
N TRP A 52 -2.70 -4.17 2.76
CA TRP A 52 -2.19 -4.47 4.09
C TRP A 52 -3.10 -3.86 5.18
N PRO A 53 -3.26 -4.49 6.35
CA PRO A 53 -2.80 -5.83 6.73
C PRO A 53 -3.74 -6.93 6.23
N ARG A 54 -3.29 -8.19 6.20
CA ARG A 54 -4.08 -9.33 5.69
C ARG A 54 -5.43 -9.53 6.41
N VAL A 55 -5.49 -9.20 7.69
CA VAL A 55 -6.68 -9.35 8.55
C VAL A 55 -7.58 -8.11 8.59
N GLY A 56 -7.20 -7.04 7.88
CA GLY A 56 -7.86 -5.75 7.95
C GLY A 56 -7.43 -4.89 9.14
N PHE A 57 -7.75 -3.60 9.10
CA PHE A 57 -7.38 -2.68 10.18
C PHE A 57 -8.43 -2.67 11.30
N LYS A 58 -7.96 -2.43 12.54
CA LYS A 58 -8.82 -2.34 13.72
C LYS A 58 -9.88 -1.24 13.53
N ASP A 59 -11.10 -1.51 13.98
CA ASP A 59 -12.24 -0.58 13.91
C ASP A 59 -12.79 -0.32 12.49
N PHE A 60 -12.43 -1.16 11.51
CA PHE A 60 -13.13 -1.17 10.22
C PHE A 60 -14.61 -1.55 10.42
N THR A 61 -15.49 -0.62 10.10
CA THR A 61 -16.93 -0.86 10.00
C THR A 61 -17.30 -0.78 8.52
N PRO A 62 -17.72 -1.88 7.86
CA PRO A 62 -18.21 -1.78 6.50
C PRO A 62 -19.40 -0.80 6.50
N PRO A 63 -19.53 0.07 5.49
CA PRO A 63 -20.71 0.92 5.38
C PRO A 63 -21.92 -0.01 5.44
N LEU A 64 -22.91 0.36 6.26
CA LEU A 64 -24.22 -0.29 6.24
C LEU A 64 -24.68 -0.21 4.80
N VAL A 65 -24.68 -1.36 4.12
CA VAL A 65 -25.23 -1.47 2.79
C VAL A 65 -26.72 -1.26 2.99
N THR A 66 -27.16 0.00 2.96
CA THR A 66 -28.55 0.28 2.65
C THR A 66 -28.68 -0.21 1.23
N VAL A 67 -29.24 -1.41 1.07
CA VAL A 67 -29.81 -1.86 -0.19
C VAL A 67 -30.94 -0.89 -0.49
N LEU A 68 -30.59 0.28 -1.00
CA LEU A 68 -31.50 1.24 -1.56
C LEU A 68 -31.41 1.10 -3.07
N GLY A 69 -32.25 0.20 -3.56
CA GLY A 69 -32.87 0.31 -4.86
C GLY A 69 -32.07 -0.24 -6.04
N ILE A 70 -32.27 -1.51 -6.35
CA ILE A 70 -32.80 -1.93 -7.66
C ILE A 70 -33.68 -3.17 -7.47
#